data_AF-A0A428S815-F1
#
_entry.id   AF-A0A428S815-F1
#
_cell.length_a   1.000
_cell.length_b   1.000
_cell.length_c   1.000
_cell.angle_alpha   90.00
_cell.angle_beta   90.00
_cell.angle_gamma   90.00
#
_symmetry.space_group_name_H-M   'P 1'
#
loop_
_entity.id
_entity.type
_entity.pdbx_description
1 polymer ?
#
loop_
_entity_poly.entity_id
_entity_poly.type
_entity_poly.pdbx_seq_one_letter_code
_entity_poly.pdbx_strand_id
1 'polypeptide(L)'
;MSDSTNPPVNSTDPNRLVGWVPEDTNRGTWSIISSCFFTILICTWTAIHPRVHVSRRIRHAHKFYQLVKAILAPEMVCLESLQEFLQARKAVRRCAKATNGEFRTVHGFYLCMMGIRYNDGDSGGYRTLWPGQYAWLLNNGLVSWDNHKSWGLSREDIEDKNKADGLVKLAALLQVIWFTLQCIVRSANHLPLAALETMTLAYVFNALVTYAFWWEKPKDIATAAFVDLPEMSPFQREKFESLAMEDTYDVSDPNQKQSNAIAWYVVPRDCRDDEVLVMAQEEHEMNEPYSSSRDGTNSTKDLIVSQVEDAKVITEWDASLYMTRYWPLLCLLGASFGAIHLISWVSVFPSEVELWLWRISALISVVTAVLCMQFRTMSLTWEGPLTIVKIGSPFLYLVSRVVMAVETFAGLRAMEASTYEIVNISNYWFHFT
;
A
#
# COMPACT_ATOMS: atom_id res chain seq x y z
N MET A 1 -61.21 6.80 -17.44
CA MET A 1 -61.48 6.52 -16.01
C MET A 1 -61.53 5.02 -15.88
N SER A 2 -60.37 4.43 -15.58
CA SER A 2 -60.20 3.01 -15.29
C SER A 2 -58.86 2.91 -14.57
N ASP A 3 -58.90 3.15 -13.27
CA ASP A 3 -57.80 2.93 -12.35
C ASP A 3 -57.36 1.48 -12.46
N SER A 4 -56.19 1.25 -13.06
CA SER A 4 -55.45 0.01 -12.91
C SER A 4 -54.72 0.08 -11.56
N THR A 5 -55.43 -0.23 -10.49
CA THR A 5 -54.84 -0.49 -9.18
C THR A 5 -53.89 -1.67 -9.31
N ASN A 6 -52.57 -1.40 -9.26
CA ASN A 6 -51.57 -2.42 -9.01
C ASN A 6 -51.95 -3.16 -7.72
N PRO A 7 -51.89 -4.50 -7.67
CA PRO A 7 -52.16 -5.22 -6.45
C PRO A 7 -51.14 -4.80 -5.38
N PRO A 8 -51.55 -4.69 -4.10
CA PRO A 8 -50.61 -4.45 -3.01
C PRO A 8 -49.62 -5.61 -2.96
N VAL A 9 -48.34 -5.30 -2.78
CA VAL A 9 -47.24 -6.26 -2.65
C VAL A 9 -47.38 -7.00 -1.31
N ASN A 10 -48.35 -7.90 -1.20
CA ASN A 10 -48.52 -8.85 -0.11
C ASN A 10 -48.11 -10.25 -0.60
N SER A 11 -46.82 -10.43 -0.87
CA SER A 11 -46.20 -11.74 -1.07
C SER A 11 -45.13 -11.94 0.01
N THR A 12 -45.50 -12.70 1.04
CA THR A 12 -44.76 -12.96 2.30
C THR A 12 -43.70 -14.04 2.17
N ASP A 13 -43.01 -14.13 1.04
CA ASP A 13 -41.87 -15.03 0.89
C ASP A 13 -40.57 -14.22 1.07
N PRO A 14 -39.89 -14.33 2.23
CA PRO A 14 -38.65 -13.59 2.50
C PRO A 14 -37.52 -13.96 1.52
N ASN A 15 -37.59 -15.14 0.91
CA ASN A 15 -36.59 -15.66 -0.01
C ASN A 15 -36.93 -15.32 -1.48
N ARG A 16 -38.04 -14.62 -1.73
CA ARG A 16 -38.38 -14.17 -3.08
C ARG A 16 -37.33 -13.20 -3.60
N LEU A 17 -36.84 -13.47 -4.80
CA LEU A 17 -35.92 -12.56 -5.47
C LEU A 17 -36.65 -11.31 -5.96
N VAL A 18 -36.12 -10.16 -5.60
CA VAL A 18 -36.58 -8.83 -6.00
C VAL A 18 -35.42 -8.04 -6.60
N GLY A 19 -35.74 -7.18 -7.58
CA GLY A 19 -34.78 -6.28 -8.19
C GLY A 19 -34.65 -4.98 -7.42
N TRP A 20 -34.77 -3.87 -8.13
CA TRP A 20 -34.72 -2.53 -7.54
C TRP A 20 -35.88 -2.32 -6.55
N VAL A 21 -35.52 -2.00 -5.30
CA VAL A 21 -36.46 -1.61 -4.23
C VAL A 21 -36.28 -0.10 -3.99
N PRO A 22 -37.32 0.72 -4.26
CA PRO A 22 -37.26 2.16 -3.99
C PRO A 22 -37.09 2.42 -2.50
N GLU A 23 -36.50 3.56 -2.16
CA GLU A 23 -36.39 3.98 -0.76
C GLU A 23 -37.79 4.25 -0.19
N ASP A 24 -38.26 3.36 0.68
CA ASP A 24 -39.42 3.57 1.54
C ASP A 24 -38.97 3.76 3.00
N THR A 25 -39.88 3.67 3.97
CA THR A 25 -39.55 3.78 5.40
C THR A 25 -38.59 2.71 5.95
N ASN A 26 -38.20 1.71 5.14
CA ASN A 26 -37.27 0.66 5.51
C ASN A 26 -35.86 0.93 4.96
N ARG A 27 -35.44 0.17 3.94
CA ARG A 27 -34.10 0.17 3.36
C ARG A 27 -34.23 -0.07 1.86
N GLY A 28 -33.77 0.88 1.03
CA GLY A 28 -33.80 0.74 -0.43
C GLY A 28 -32.49 0.24 -1.04
N THR A 29 -32.54 -0.12 -2.33
CA THR A 29 -31.33 -0.47 -3.11
C THR A 29 -30.36 0.70 -3.18
N TRP A 30 -30.86 1.93 -3.27
CA TRP A 30 -30.02 3.14 -3.30
C TRP A 30 -29.28 3.38 -1.98
N SER A 31 -29.93 3.17 -0.83
CA SER A 31 -29.27 3.22 0.48
C SER A 31 -28.11 2.22 0.59
N ILE A 32 -28.28 0.99 0.10
CA ILE A 32 -27.19 -0.01 0.05
C ILE A 32 -26.03 0.50 -0.81
N ILE A 33 -26.31 0.92 -2.05
CA ILE A 33 -25.28 1.39 -2.99
C ILE A 33 -24.52 2.58 -2.41
N SER A 34 -25.25 3.61 -1.96
CA SER A 34 -24.65 4.85 -1.46
C SER A 34 -23.84 4.60 -0.19
N SER A 35 -24.37 3.84 0.78
CA SER A 35 -23.66 3.48 2.01
C SER A 35 -22.37 2.72 1.72
N CYS A 36 -22.40 1.72 0.84
CA CYS A 36 -21.22 0.97 0.41
C CYS A 36 -20.20 1.88 -0.29
N PHE A 37 -20.64 2.67 -1.26
CA PHE A 37 -19.79 3.59 -2.02
C PHE A 37 -19.10 4.62 -1.11
N PHE A 38 -19.86 5.28 -0.21
CA PHE A 38 -19.30 6.24 0.73
C PHE A 38 -18.31 5.58 1.70
N THR A 39 -18.63 4.38 2.19
CA THR A 39 -17.73 3.63 3.09
C THR A 39 -16.43 3.29 2.39
N ILE A 40 -16.47 2.71 1.18
CA ILE A 40 -15.27 2.38 0.38
C ILE A 40 -14.45 3.65 0.11
N LEU A 41 -15.09 4.73 -0.35
CA LEU A 41 -14.42 5.97 -0.70
C LEU A 41 -13.74 6.60 0.52
N ILE A 42 -14.45 6.71 1.64
CA ILE A 42 -13.95 7.40 2.82
C ILE A 42 -12.86 6.58 3.52
N CYS A 43 -13.02 5.25 3.65
CA CYS A 43 -12.00 4.41 4.29
C CYS A 43 -10.72 4.34 3.44
N THR A 44 -10.87 4.28 2.11
CA THR A 44 -9.73 4.25 1.20
C THR A 44 -9.01 5.59 1.16
N TRP A 45 -9.73 6.70 1.03
CA TRP A 45 -9.14 8.05 1.02
C TRP A 45 -8.46 8.38 2.35
N THR A 46 -9.02 7.93 3.47
CA THR A 46 -8.42 8.17 4.78
C THR A 46 -7.17 7.33 5.03
N ALA A 47 -7.12 6.10 4.53
CA ALA A 47 -5.98 5.19 4.68
C ALA A 47 -4.77 5.53 3.78
N ILE A 48 -4.95 6.19 2.63
CA ILE A 48 -3.83 6.46 1.69
C ILE A 48 -2.91 7.57 2.19
N HIS A 49 -1.63 7.25 2.33
CA HIS A 49 -0.55 8.18 2.70
C HIS A 49 0.44 8.31 1.52
N PRO A 50 0.21 9.24 0.58
CA PRO A 50 1.02 9.35 -0.64
C PRO A 50 2.43 9.85 -0.33
N ARG A 51 3.38 9.52 -1.22
CA ARG A 51 4.77 9.99 -1.13
C ARG A 51 4.91 11.47 -1.44
N VAL A 52 6.04 12.05 -1.02
CA VAL A 52 6.34 13.46 -1.19
C VAL A 52 6.99 13.70 -2.56
N HIS A 53 6.26 14.41 -3.42
CA HIS A 53 6.75 14.87 -4.72
C HIS A 53 6.89 16.39 -4.76
N VAL A 54 8.00 16.85 -5.33
CA VAL A 54 8.30 18.28 -5.56
C VAL A 54 7.27 18.87 -6.53
N SER A 55 7.04 18.21 -7.67
CA SER A 55 6.03 18.64 -8.64
C SER A 55 4.60 18.43 -8.12
N ARG A 56 3.82 19.50 -8.08
CA ARG A 56 2.39 19.48 -7.74
C ARG A 56 1.59 18.55 -8.66
N ARG A 57 1.90 18.53 -9.96
CA ARG A 57 1.22 17.68 -10.95
C ARG A 57 1.44 16.19 -10.63
N ILE A 58 2.70 15.81 -10.39
CA ILE A 58 3.05 14.42 -10.06
C ILE A 58 2.42 14.01 -8.74
N ARG A 59 2.36 14.90 -7.74
CA ARG A 59 1.70 14.63 -6.46
C ARG A 59 0.22 14.29 -6.62
N HIS A 60 -0.53 15.09 -7.38
CA HIS A 60 -1.94 14.81 -7.62
C HIS A 60 -2.14 13.52 -8.42
N ALA A 61 -1.31 13.29 -9.44
CA ALA A 61 -1.34 12.04 -10.21
C ALA A 61 -1.03 10.82 -9.33
N HIS A 62 0.00 10.88 -8.48
CA HIS A 62 0.36 9.81 -7.56
C HIS A 62 -0.76 9.52 -6.56
N LYS A 63 -1.36 10.55 -5.96
CA LYS A 63 -2.51 10.35 -5.05
C LYS A 63 -3.69 9.67 -5.76
N PHE A 64 -3.97 10.06 -7.01
CA PHE A 64 -5.01 9.42 -7.82
C PHE A 64 -4.69 7.95 -8.13
N TYR A 65 -3.46 7.64 -8.54
CA TYR A 65 -3.06 6.26 -8.83
C TYR A 65 -3.05 5.38 -7.57
N GLN A 66 -2.69 5.92 -6.41
CA GLN A 66 -2.81 5.20 -5.14
C GLN A 66 -4.28 4.91 -4.80
N LEU A 67 -5.21 5.82 -5.11
CA LEU A 67 -6.64 5.57 -4.96
C LEU A 67 -7.13 4.47 -5.90
N VAL A 68 -6.76 4.52 -7.18
CA VAL A 68 -7.09 3.47 -8.16
C VAL A 68 -6.54 2.11 -7.72
N LYS A 69 -5.28 2.07 -7.27
CA LYS A 69 -4.64 0.86 -6.76
C LYS A 69 -5.38 0.30 -5.54
N ALA A 70 -5.75 1.16 -4.59
CA ALA A 70 -6.48 0.75 -3.40
C ALA A 70 -7.90 0.26 -3.71
N ILE A 71 -8.52 0.70 -4.81
CA ILE A 71 -9.80 0.16 -5.27
C ILE A 71 -9.60 -1.19 -5.97
N LEU A 72 -8.63 -1.33 -6.88
CA LEU A 72 -8.45 -2.56 -7.65
C LEU A 72 -7.83 -3.70 -6.83
N ALA A 73 -6.85 -3.36 -5.99
CA ALA A 73 -6.02 -4.29 -5.22
C ALA A 73 -5.70 -3.73 -3.81
N PRO A 74 -6.70 -3.53 -2.94
CA PRO A 74 -6.51 -3.01 -1.56
C PRO A 74 -5.57 -3.85 -0.69
N GLU A 75 -5.50 -5.16 -0.90
CA GLU A 75 -4.55 -6.05 -0.21
C GLU A 75 -3.10 -5.71 -0.56
N MET A 76 -2.82 -5.25 -1.78
CA MET A 76 -1.47 -4.81 -2.16
C MET A 76 -1.07 -3.57 -1.38
N VAL A 77 -2.02 -2.68 -1.06
CA VAL A 77 -1.79 -1.53 -0.18
C VAL A 77 -1.50 -1.99 1.24
N CYS A 78 -2.16 -3.04 1.74
CA CYS A 78 -1.84 -3.65 3.04
C CYS A 78 -0.40 -4.19 3.06
N LEU A 79 -0.01 -4.93 2.02
CA LEU A 79 1.36 -5.45 1.90
C LEU A 79 2.39 -4.32 1.90
N GLU A 80 2.18 -3.28 1.10
CA GLU A 80 3.04 -2.10 1.08
C GLU A 80 3.11 -1.41 2.45
N SER A 81 1.99 -1.31 3.16
CA SER A 81 1.97 -0.65 4.46
C SER A 81 2.81 -1.39 5.50
N LEU A 82 2.75 -2.72 5.52
CA LEU A 82 3.61 -3.56 6.37
C LEU A 82 5.08 -3.44 5.96
N GLN A 83 5.37 -3.42 4.65
CA GLN A 83 6.73 -3.26 4.14
C GLN A 83 7.36 -1.94 4.60
N GLU A 84 6.66 -0.83 4.38
CA GLU A 84 7.15 0.49 4.80
C GLU A 84 7.28 0.59 6.32
N PHE A 85 6.36 -0.01 7.08
CA PHE A 85 6.47 -0.07 8.53
C PHE A 85 7.74 -0.81 8.98
N LEU A 86 8.06 -1.95 8.36
CA LEU A 86 9.27 -2.69 8.67
C LEU A 86 10.54 -1.91 8.29
N GLN A 87 10.54 -1.21 7.15
CA GLN A 87 11.64 -0.34 6.73
C GLN A 87 11.83 0.85 7.68
N ALA A 88 10.75 1.51 8.09
CA ALA A 88 10.82 2.58 9.08
C ALA A 88 11.40 2.08 10.42
N ARG A 89 10.98 0.90 10.87
CA ARG A 89 11.55 0.27 12.07
C ARG A 89 13.02 -0.13 11.90
N LYS A 90 13.42 -0.54 10.71
CA LYS A 90 14.82 -0.84 10.37
C LYS A 90 15.67 0.43 10.47
N ALA A 91 15.21 1.55 9.93
CA ALA A 91 15.87 2.85 10.07
C ALA A 91 16.02 3.26 11.54
N VAL A 92 14.98 3.09 12.35
CA VAL A 92 15.05 3.33 13.82
C VAL A 92 16.16 2.52 14.48
N ARG A 93 16.27 1.23 14.17
CA ARG A 93 17.33 0.39 14.76
C ARG A 93 18.72 0.86 14.37
N ARG A 94 18.91 1.26 13.10
CA ARG A 94 20.22 1.73 12.59
C ARG A 94 20.65 3.06 13.20
N CYS A 95 19.71 3.93 13.49
CA CYS A 95 19.98 5.23 14.11
C CYS A 95 19.97 5.18 15.65
N ALA A 96 19.55 4.07 16.28
CA ALA A 96 19.28 4.03 17.71
C ALA A 96 20.49 4.41 18.58
N LYS A 97 21.68 3.92 18.24
CA LYS A 97 22.91 4.20 18.99
C LYS A 97 23.35 5.66 18.83
N ALA A 98 23.38 6.17 17.60
CA ALA A 98 23.81 7.53 17.31
C ALA A 98 22.83 8.62 17.82
N THR A 99 21.57 8.26 18.04
CA THR A 99 20.51 9.21 18.45
C THR A 99 20.02 8.98 19.88
N ASN A 100 20.67 8.11 20.66
CA ASN A 100 20.19 7.71 21.99
C ASN A 100 18.72 7.28 22.03
N GLY A 101 18.22 6.69 20.95
CA GLY A 101 16.83 6.26 20.80
C GLY A 101 15.80 7.36 20.54
N GLU A 102 16.23 8.60 20.27
CA GLU A 102 15.34 9.71 19.91
C GLU A 102 14.81 9.61 18.48
N PHE A 103 15.53 8.94 17.58
CA PHE A 103 15.01 8.66 16.24
C PHE A 103 13.85 7.65 16.31
N ARG A 104 12.64 8.09 15.98
CA ARG A 104 11.40 7.28 16.01
C ARG A 104 10.91 6.90 14.62
N THR A 105 9.91 6.03 14.59
CA THR A 105 9.28 5.49 13.38
C THR A 105 8.72 6.57 12.46
N VAL A 106 8.20 7.68 13.00
CA VAL A 106 7.81 8.87 12.20
C VAL A 106 8.95 9.43 11.34
N HIS A 107 10.19 9.49 11.84
CA HIS A 107 11.35 9.95 11.06
C HIS A 107 11.73 8.95 9.97
N GLY A 108 11.67 7.65 10.31
CA GLY A 108 11.88 6.56 9.34
C GLY A 108 10.87 6.62 8.19
N PHE A 109 9.58 6.78 8.50
CA PHE A 109 8.54 6.98 7.49
C PHE A 109 8.77 8.24 6.67
N TYR A 110 9.17 9.36 7.30
CA TYR A 110 9.42 10.61 6.60
C TYR A 110 10.58 10.50 5.58
N LEU A 111 11.65 9.79 5.93
CA LEU A 111 12.73 9.47 4.98
C LEU A 111 12.22 8.53 3.87
N CYS A 112 11.56 7.42 4.22
CA CYS A 112 11.02 6.45 3.25
C CYS A 112 9.98 7.03 2.29
N MET A 113 9.29 8.11 2.66
CA MET A 113 8.32 8.78 1.79
C MET A 113 8.93 9.89 0.93
N MET A 114 10.27 9.97 0.87
CA MET A 114 11.04 10.96 0.11
C MET A 114 10.86 12.38 0.67
N GLY A 115 10.67 12.47 1.98
CA GLY A 115 10.46 13.73 2.70
C GLY A 115 11.70 14.61 2.77
N ILE A 116 12.91 14.06 2.58
CA ILE A 116 14.17 14.80 2.63
C ILE A 116 14.94 14.59 1.32
N ARG A 117 15.50 15.70 0.82
CA ARG A 117 16.30 15.78 -0.39
C ARG A 117 17.55 16.58 -0.09
N TYR A 118 18.65 16.26 -0.77
CA TYR A 118 19.88 17.04 -0.68
C TYR A 118 20.20 17.72 -2.00
N ASN A 119 20.85 18.88 -1.93
CA ASN A 119 21.26 19.63 -3.11
C ASN A 119 22.45 18.91 -3.79
N ASP A 120 22.37 18.74 -5.11
CA ASP A 120 23.38 18.04 -5.90
C ASP A 120 24.17 19.03 -6.76
N GLY A 121 25.26 19.53 -6.18
CA GLY A 121 26.18 20.48 -6.82
C GLY A 121 25.60 21.88 -7.03
N ASP A 122 26.39 22.73 -7.69
CA ASP A 122 26.06 24.15 -7.93
C ASP A 122 25.02 24.35 -9.06
N SER A 123 24.68 23.28 -9.78
CA SER A 123 23.76 23.27 -10.93
C SER A 123 22.29 23.51 -10.54
N GLY A 124 21.97 23.51 -9.24
CA GLY A 124 20.60 23.64 -8.73
C GLY A 124 19.77 22.35 -8.77
N GLY A 125 20.43 21.20 -8.95
CA GLY A 125 19.81 19.87 -8.87
C GLY A 125 19.55 19.42 -7.43
N TYR A 126 18.74 18.36 -7.28
CA TYR A 126 18.49 17.71 -6.00
C TYR A 126 18.36 16.20 -6.13
N ARG A 127 18.70 15.50 -5.06
CA ARG A 127 18.63 14.04 -4.96
C ARG A 127 17.94 13.60 -3.68
N THR A 128 17.37 12.41 -3.69
CA THR A 128 16.61 11.89 -2.55
C THR A 128 17.55 11.36 -1.47
N LEU A 129 17.34 11.76 -0.22
CA LEU A 129 18.09 11.21 0.90
C LEU A 129 17.43 9.91 1.39
N TRP A 130 18.11 8.79 1.20
CA TRP A 130 17.60 7.48 1.60
C TRP A 130 17.86 7.19 3.11
N PRO A 131 17.03 6.36 3.77
CA PRO A 131 17.23 6.01 5.18
C PRO A 131 18.62 5.42 5.50
N GLY A 132 19.16 4.61 4.59
CA GLY A 132 20.51 4.03 4.73
C GLY A 132 21.61 5.09 4.70
N GLN A 133 21.52 6.06 3.79
CA GLN A 133 22.43 7.19 3.70
C GLN A 133 22.42 8.04 4.98
N TYR A 134 21.23 8.39 5.48
CA TYR A 134 21.12 9.19 6.71
C TYR A 134 21.66 8.45 7.94
N ALA A 135 21.35 7.15 8.07
CA ALA A 135 21.90 6.33 9.14
C ALA A 135 23.43 6.22 9.08
N TRP A 136 24.01 6.10 7.88
CA TRP A 136 25.47 6.07 7.70
C TRP A 136 26.12 7.41 8.08
N LEU A 137 25.52 8.55 7.71
CA LEU A 137 26.01 9.87 8.12
C LEU A 137 26.05 10.03 9.64
N LEU A 138 24.99 9.60 10.33
CA LEU A 138 24.91 9.62 11.79
C LEU A 138 25.97 8.71 12.45
N ASN A 139 26.07 7.47 11.96
CA ASN A 139 26.93 6.46 12.58
C ASN A 139 28.44 6.74 12.39
N ASN A 140 28.81 7.46 11.32
CA ASN A 140 30.20 7.89 11.09
C ASN A 140 30.50 9.29 11.66
N GLY A 141 29.57 9.90 12.42
CA GLY A 141 29.78 11.18 13.08
C GLY A 141 29.86 12.39 12.14
N LEU A 142 29.46 12.24 10.88
CA LEU A 142 29.40 13.34 9.90
C LEU A 142 28.22 14.27 10.16
N VAL A 143 27.17 13.76 10.81
CA VAL A 143 26.00 14.52 11.24
C VAL A 143 25.72 14.20 12.70
N SER A 144 25.53 15.22 13.54
CA SER A 144 24.99 15.05 14.89
C SER A 144 23.46 15.05 14.84
N TRP A 145 22.84 14.18 15.66
CA TRP A 145 21.41 14.19 15.88
C TRP A 145 20.90 15.52 16.44
N ASP A 146 21.73 16.29 17.15
CA ASP A 146 21.35 17.62 17.68
C ASP A 146 20.87 18.57 16.56
N ASN A 147 21.37 18.36 15.33
CA ASN A 147 21.02 19.16 14.16
C ASN A 147 19.79 18.61 13.40
N HIS A 148 19.08 17.60 13.91
CA HIS A 148 17.93 16.99 13.22
C HIS A 148 16.88 18.01 12.76
N LYS A 149 16.68 19.11 13.52
CA LYS A 149 15.73 20.17 13.14
C LYS A 149 16.09 20.84 11.81
N SER A 150 17.37 21.16 11.58
CA SER A 150 17.80 21.76 10.30
C SER A 150 17.67 20.80 9.13
N TRP A 151 17.64 19.49 9.40
CA TRP A 151 17.40 18.44 8.41
C TRP A 151 15.90 18.21 8.11
N GLY A 152 15.02 19.01 8.70
CA GLY A 152 13.57 18.84 8.59
C GLY A 152 13.04 17.59 9.31
N LEU A 153 13.81 17.05 10.26
CA LEU A 153 13.46 15.89 11.09
C LEU A 153 12.90 16.28 12.46
N SER A 154 12.59 17.57 12.68
CA SER A 154 11.82 17.97 13.86
C SER A 154 10.44 17.30 13.83
N ARG A 155 10.03 16.69 14.95
CA ARG A 155 8.70 16.08 15.06
C ARG A 155 7.60 17.10 14.89
N GLU A 156 7.78 18.27 15.49
CA GLU A 156 6.86 19.42 15.40
C GLU A 156 6.67 19.84 13.93
N ASP A 157 7.76 19.98 13.16
CA ASP A 157 7.67 20.39 11.76
C ASP A 157 7.02 19.32 10.86
N ILE A 158 7.25 18.03 11.17
CA ILE A 158 6.63 16.92 10.44
C ILE A 158 5.12 16.86 10.75
N GLU A 159 4.74 17.06 12.02
CA GLU A 159 3.36 17.09 12.47
C GLU A 159 2.61 18.31 11.91
N ASP A 160 3.24 19.48 11.85
CA ASP A 160 2.64 20.68 11.24
C ASP A 160 2.41 20.52 9.73
N LYS A 161 3.27 19.76 9.05
CA LYS A 161 3.08 19.40 7.63
C LYS A 161 2.02 18.32 7.42
N ASN A 162 1.67 17.57 8.47
CA ASN A 162 0.72 16.47 8.42
C ASN A 162 -0.71 16.99 8.32
N LYS A 163 -1.23 17.10 7.09
CA LYS A 163 -2.59 17.56 6.82
C LYS A 163 -3.61 16.43 6.95
N ALA A 164 -3.57 15.75 8.09
CA ALA A 164 -4.60 14.81 8.46
C ALA A 164 -5.84 15.57 8.92
N ASP A 165 -6.84 15.75 8.05
CA ASP A 165 -8.14 16.33 8.42
C ASP A 165 -8.80 15.46 9.52
N GLY A 166 -8.65 15.87 10.78
CA GLY A 166 -9.15 15.12 11.94
C GLY A 166 -10.66 14.86 11.89
N LEU A 167 -11.43 15.82 11.37
CA LEU A 167 -12.87 15.66 11.14
C LEU A 167 -13.18 14.58 10.10
N VAL A 168 -12.42 14.51 9.00
CA VAL A 168 -12.62 13.49 7.96
C VAL A 168 -12.24 12.11 8.51
N LYS A 169 -11.18 12.01 9.32
CA LYS A 169 -10.79 10.75 10.00
C LYS A 169 -11.86 10.30 10.98
N LEU A 170 -12.41 11.21 11.78
CA LEU A 170 -13.49 10.88 12.72
C LEU A 170 -14.75 10.43 11.96
N ALA A 171 -15.15 11.17 10.91
CA ALA A 171 -16.28 10.78 10.07
C ALA A 171 -16.07 9.42 9.41
N ALA A 172 -14.86 9.13 8.91
CA ALA A 172 -14.51 7.83 8.36
C ALA A 172 -14.63 6.71 9.40
N LEU A 173 -14.11 6.94 10.61
CA LEU A 173 -14.19 5.97 11.70
C LEU A 173 -15.64 5.68 12.08
N LEU A 174 -16.46 6.73 12.26
CA LEU A 174 -17.88 6.58 12.57
C LEU A 174 -18.63 5.85 11.45
N GLN A 175 -18.36 6.19 10.19
CA GLN A 175 -18.97 5.53 9.03
C GLN A 175 -18.61 4.04 8.97
N VAL A 176 -17.33 3.70 9.15
CA VAL A 176 -16.84 2.32 9.12
C VAL A 176 -17.42 1.50 10.28
N ILE A 177 -17.44 2.07 11.49
CA ILE A 177 -18.03 1.42 12.68
C ILE A 177 -19.52 1.17 12.43
N TRP A 178 -20.25 2.20 12.01
CA TRP A 178 -21.68 2.10 11.75
C TRP A 178 -21.99 1.05 10.68
N PHE A 179 -21.30 1.11 9.53
CA PHE A 179 -21.47 0.15 8.45
C PHE A 179 -21.19 -1.28 8.91
N THR A 180 -20.08 -1.50 9.61
CA THR A 180 -19.69 -2.82 10.10
C THR A 180 -20.69 -3.36 11.12
N LEU A 181 -21.17 -2.53 12.04
CA LEU A 181 -22.19 -2.90 13.01
C LEU A 181 -23.50 -3.30 12.33
N GLN A 182 -23.93 -2.57 11.29
CA GLN A 182 -25.11 -2.93 10.50
C GLN A 182 -24.94 -4.31 9.88
N CYS A 183 -23.81 -4.61 9.23
CA CYS A 183 -23.57 -5.93 8.66
C CYS A 183 -23.53 -7.04 9.72
N ILE A 184 -22.91 -6.79 10.88
CA ILE A 184 -22.86 -7.76 12.00
C ILE A 184 -24.25 -8.06 12.53
N VAL A 185 -25.05 -7.02 12.84
CA VAL A 185 -26.40 -7.16 13.37
C VAL A 185 -27.30 -7.93 12.41
N ARG A 186 -27.21 -7.65 11.10
CA ARG A 186 -27.94 -8.40 10.07
C ARG A 186 -27.55 -9.87 10.05
N SER A 187 -26.25 -10.16 10.04
CA SER A 187 -25.72 -11.52 10.04
C SER A 187 -26.14 -12.30 11.30
N ALA A 188 -26.14 -11.63 12.46
CA ALA A 188 -26.58 -12.20 13.74
C ALA A 188 -28.09 -12.51 13.79
N ASN A 189 -28.89 -11.84 12.96
CA ASN A 189 -30.33 -12.09 12.80
C ASN A 189 -30.64 -13.01 11.61
N HIS A 190 -29.62 -13.68 11.06
CA HIS A 190 -29.76 -14.57 9.90
C HIS A 190 -30.34 -13.90 8.65
N LEU A 191 -30.16 -12.58 8.51
CA LEU A 191 -30.55 -11.85 7.31
C LEU A 191 -29.38 -11.80 6.31
N PRO A 192 -29.65 -11.94 5.01
CA PRO A 192 -28.61 -11.91 3.99
C PRO A 192 -27.98 -10.51 3.89
N LEU A 193 -26.69 -10.48 3.56
CA LEU A 193 -25.98 -9.28 3.14
C LEU A 193 -25.97 -9.23 1.61
N ALA A 194 -26.14 -8.04 1.04
CA ALA A 194 -25.91 -7.86 -0.39
C ALA A 194 -24.43 -8.15 -0.70
N ALA A 195 -24.14 -8.70 -1.88
CA ALA A 195 -22.76 -8.98 -2.30
C ALA A 195 -21.86 -7.72 -2.23
N LEU A 196 -22.43 -6.54 -2.51
CA LEU A 196 -21.76 -5.24 -2.37
C LEU A 196 -21.41 -4.89 -0.92
N GLU A 197 -22.21 -5.31 0.06
CA GLU A 197 -21.91 -5.11 1.48
C GLU A 197 -20.73 -5.99 1.91
N THR A 198 -20.72 -7.26 1.52
CA THR A 198 -19.58 -8.16 1.75
C THR A 198 -18.31 -7.65 1.06
N MET A 199 -18.44 -7.11 -0.16
CA MET A 199 -17.36 -6.40 -0.86
C MET A 199 -16.80 -5.24 -0.03
N THR A 200 -17.70 -4.41 0.51
CA THR A 200 -17.33 -3.27 1.34
C THR A 200 -16.63 -3.69 2.62
N LEU A 201 -17.05 -4.78 3.29
CA LEU A 201 -16.38 -5.31 4.47
C LEU A 201 -14.92 -5.73 4.18
N ALA A 202 -14.64 -6.27 2.99
CA ALA A 202 -13.27 -6.57 2.59
C ALA A 202 -12.42 -5.31 2.41
N TYR A 203 -12.97 -4.23 1.83
CA TYR A 203 -12.30 -2.92 1.78
C TYR A 203 -12.06 -2.34 3.18
N VAL A 204 -13.05 -2.43 4.07
CA VAL A 204 -12.94 -1.99 5.46
C VAL A 204 -11.81 -2.73 6.18
N PHE A 205 -11.76 -4.06 6.07
CA PHE A 205 -10.68 -4.85 6.67
C PHE A 205 -9.30 -4.39 6.20
N ASN A 206 -9.11 -4.25 4.89
CA ASN A 206 -7.83 -3.83 4.32
C ASN A 206 -7.48 -2.39 4.70
N ALA A 207 -8.45 -1.48 4.73
CA ALA A 207 -8.23 -0.11 5.17
C ALA A 207 -7.79 -0.05 6.65
N LEU A 208 -8.40 -0.85 7.53
CA LEU A 208 -8.03 -0.93 8.95
C LEU A 208 -6.61 -1.48 9.14
N VAL A 209 -6.25 -2.56 8.43
CA VAL A 209 -4.88 -3.12 8.48
C VAL A 209 -3.86 -2.11 7.96
N THR A 210 -4.14 -1.48 6.82
CA THR A 210 -3.29 -0.43 6.24
C THR A 210 -3.08 0.72 7.24
N TYR A 211 -4.18 1.18 7.85
CA TYR A 211 -4.15 2.27 8.81
C TYR A 211 -3.37 1.91 10.09
N ALA A 212 -3.44 0.66 10.55
CA ALA A 212 -2.67 0.19 11.69
C ALA A 212 -1.15 0.26 11.44
N PHE A 213 -0.68 -0.17 10.26
CA PHE A 213 0.74 -0.10 9.91
C PHE A 213 1.21 1.33 9.62
N TRP A 214 0.33 2.18 9.10
CA TRP A 214 0.62 3.59 8.80
C TRP A 214 0.19 4.58 9.87
N TRP A 215 -0.08 4.11 11.08
CA TRP A 215 -0.54 4.97 12.18
C TRP A 215 0.38 6.18 12.41
N GLU A 216 1.70 5.95 12.41
CA GLU A 216 2.71 7.00 12.59
C GLU A 216 3.24 7.60 11.28
N LYS A 217 2.81 7.09 10.12
CA LYS A 217 3.26 7.63 8.83
C LYS A 217 2.61 9.00 8.62
N PRO A 218 3.37 10.07 8.37
CA PRO A 218 2.77 11.38 8.09
C PRO A 218 1.87 11.34 6.85
N LYS A 219 0.83 12.17 6.82
CA LYS A 219 -0.17 12.21 5.74
C LYS A 219 -0.21 13.57 5.05
N ASP A 220 -0.41 13.54 3.73
CA ASP A 220 -0.65 14.72 2.89
C ASP A 220 0.43 15.81 3.00
N ILE A 221 1.69 15.39 3.20
CA ILE A 221 2.85 16.27 3.18
C ILE A 221 3.04 16.86 1.78
N ALA A 222 3.01 18.20 1.72
CA ALA A 222 3.06 18.94 0.48
C ALA A 222 4.49 19.28 0.02
N THR A 223 5.50 19.27 0.87
CA THR A 223 6.85 19.70 0.52
C THR A 223 7.90 18.83 1.18
N ALA A 224 8.97 18.54 0.44
CA ALA A 224 10.17 17.92 0.99
C ALA A 224 11.04 18.99 1.68
N ALA A 225 11.82 18.59 2.66
CA ALA A 225 12.93 19.37 3.18
C ALA A 225 14.14 19.25 2.26
N PHE A 226 14.87 20.34 2.05
CA PHE A 226 16.11 20.38 1.30
C PHE A 226 17.25 20.65 2.27
N VAL A 227 18.32 19.86 2.18
CA VAL A 227 19.47 19.92 3.08
C VAL A 227 20.78 19.99 2.28
N ASP A 228 21.79 20.61 2.87
CA ASP A 228 23.15 20.55 2.35
C ASP A 228 23.91 19.42 3.03
N LEU A 229 24.66 18.66 2.23
CA LEU A 229 25.48 17.57 2.76
C LEU A 229 26.71 18.13 3.48
N PRO A 230 27.19 17.46 4.55
CA PRO A 230 28.45 17.83 5.18
C PRO A 230 29.62 17.62 4.23
N GLU A 231 30.74 18.28 4.51
CA GLU A 231 32.01 18.00 3.82
C GLU A 231 32.42 16.55 4.04
N MET A 232 32.79 15.86 2.96
CA MET A 232 33.16 14.46 2.95
C MET A 232 34.40 14.26 2.08
N SER A 233 35.26 13.30 2.45
CA SER A 233 36.33 12.86 1.58
C SER A 233 35.76 12.20 0.30
N PRO A 234 36.53 12.10 -0.80
CA PRO A 234 36.06 11.43 -2.03
C PRO A 234 35.57 10.00 -1.78
N PHE A 235 36.27 9.26 -0.91
CA PHE A 235 35.91 7.89 -0.52
C PHE A 235 34.63 7.83 0.31
N GLN A 236 34.46 8.76 1.25
CA GLN A 236 33.21 8.89 2.00
C GLN A 236 32.03 9.21 1.07
N ARG A 237 32.24 10.09 0.08
CA ARG A 237 31.22 10.43 -0.90
C ARG A 237 30.85 9.23 -1.76
N GLU A 238 31.83 8.48 -2.26
CA GLU A 238 31.59 7.26 -3.03
C GLU A 238 30.75 6.25 -2.24
N LYS A 239 31.10 6.00 -0.97
CA LYS A 239 30.31 5.11 -0.11
C LYS A 239 28.91 5.65 0.16
N PHE A 240 28.77 6.94 0.42
CA PHE A 240 27.47 7.57 0.63
C PHE A 240 26.55 7.40 -0.60
N GLU A 241 27.10 7.59 -1.80
CA GLU A 241 26.36 7.42 -3.05
C GLU A 241 26.00 5.95 -3.31
N SER A 242 26.87 5.00 -2.94
CA SER A 242 26.59 3.56 -3.09
C SER A 242 25.44 3.06 -2.20
N LEU A 243 25.05 3.83 -1.18
CA LEU A 243 23.92 3.54 -0.29
C LEU A 243 22.58 4.08 -0.80
N ALA A 244 22.57 4.83 -1.91
CA ALA A 244 21.33 5.23 -2.56
C ALA A 244 20.59 4.00 -3.08
N MET A 245 19.26 3.97 -2.92
CA MET A 245 18.45 2.81 -3.33
C MET A 245 18.15 2.83 -4.84
N GLU A 246 17.85 4.01 -5.37
CA GLU A 246 17.69 4.29 -6.79
C GLU A 246 17.82 5.80 -7.04
N ASP A 247 17.89 6.18 -8.32
CA ASP A 247 17.97 7.57 -8.81
C ASP A 247 16.67 8.04 -9.51
N THR A 248 15.62 7.21 -9.55
CA THR A 248 14.33 7.51 -10.21
C THR A 248 13.70 8.85 -9.82
N TYR A 249 13.93 9.31 -8.58
CA TYR A 249 13.37 10.54 -8.02
C TYR A 249 14.33 11.74 -8.04
N ASP A 250 15.52 11.55 -8.59
CA ASP A 250 16.60 12.52 -8.61
C ASP A 250 16.47 13.45 -9.82
N VAL A 251 16.96 14.68 -9.65
CA VAL A 251 16.93 15.74 -10.66
C VAL A 251 18.29 16.40 -10.66
N SER A 252 19.15 16.05 -11.61
CA SER A 252 20.50 16.59 -11.70
C SER A 252 20.54 17.99 -12.33
N ASP A 253 19.57 18.30 -13.20
CA ASP A 253 19.41 19.61 -13.86
C ASP A 253 18.00 20.18 -13.55
N PRO A 254 17.88 21.45 -13.13
CA PRO A 254 16.59 22.13 -12.96
C PRO A 254 15.63 22.01 -14.15
N ASN A 255 16.15 21.85 -15.37
CA ASN A 255 15.35 21.71 -16.60
C ASN A 255 14.93 20.27 -16.90
N GLN A 256 15.44 19.27 -16.16
CA GLN A 256 15.11 17.87 -16.34
C GLN A 256 13.62 17.63 -16.05
N LYS A 257 12.90 17.13 -17.04
CA LYS A 257 11.48 16.77 -16.88
C LYS A 257 11.38 15.38 -16.26
N GLN A 258 10.80 15.33 -15.06
CA GLN A 258 10.44 14.07 -14.42
C GLN A 258 9.31 13.35 -15.19
N SER A 259 9.48 12.05 -15.40
CA SER A 259 8.46 11.23 -16.06
C SER A 259 7.21 11.10 -15.19
N ASN A 260 6.03 11.22 -15.79
CA ASN A 260 4.76 10.97 -15.09
C ASN A 260 4.62 9.50 -14.63
N ALA A 261 5.42 8.58 -15.20
CA ALA A 261 5.42 7.17 -14.80
C ALA A 261 5.90 6.96 -13.36
N ILE A 262 6.67 7.90 -12.79
CA ILE A 262 7.13 7.87 -11.39
C ILE A 262 5.94 7.80 -10.41
N ALA A 263 4.79 8.36 -10.80
CA ALA A 263 3.59 8.32 -9.98
C ALA A 263 3.03 6.90 -9.77
N TRP A 264 3.41 5.92 -10.61
CA TRP A 264 3.03 4.51 -10.51
C TRP A 264 4.12 3.62 -9.91
N TYR A 265 5.34 4.13 -9.73
CA TYR A 265 6.48 3.31 -9.32
C TYR A 265 6.30 2.73 -7.91
N VAL A 266 6.57 1.45 -7.73
CA VAL A 266 6.66 0.83 -6.39
C VAL A 266 8.02 1.22 -5.81
N VAL A 267 8.09 1.58 -4.52
CA VAL A 267 9.37 1.97 -3.89
C VAL A 267 10.36 0.80 -4.02
N PRO A 268 11.61 1.03 -4.46
CA PRO A 268 12.66 0.03 -4.35
C PRO A 268 12.82 -0.40 -2.89
N ARG A 269 13.25 -1.63 -2.67
CA ARG A 269 13.20 -2.27 -1.36
C ARG A 269 14.62 -2.33 -0.80
N ASP A 270 14.82 -1.90 0.45
CA ASP A 270 16.16 -1.84 1.06
C ASP A 270 16.64 -3.24 1.44
N CYS A 271 17.33 -3.88 0.49
CA CYS A 271 17.79 -5.27 0.59
C CYS A 271 19.10 -5.48 1.37
N ARG A 272 19.84 -4.42 1.79
CA ARG A 272 21.21 -4.58 2.31
C ARG A 272 21.28 -4.18 3.78
N ASP A 273 21.68 -5.09 4.66
CA ASP A 273 21.76 -4.89 6.12
C ASP A 273 23.16 -4.48 6.59
N ASP A 274 24.17 -4.83 5.80
CA ASP A 274 25.58 -4.97 6.14
C ASP A 274 26.43 -3.73 5.86
N GLU A 275 25.95 -2.78 5.05
CA GLU A 275 26.78 -1.66 4.57
C GLU A 275 26.68 -0.36 5.39
N VAL A 276 25.77 -0.28 6.37
CA VAL A 276 25.31 1.01 6.94
C VAL A 276 25.96 1.35 8.30
N LEU A 277 26.68 0.42 8.92
CA LEU A 277 26.99 0.53 10.34
C LEU A 277 28.25 1.35 10.64
N VAL A 278 29.37 1.15 9.93
CA VAL A 278 30.61 1.95 10.07
C VAL A 278 31.51 1.70 8.84
N MET A 279 32.30 2.66 8.39
CA MET A 279 33.48 2.35 7.55
C MET A 279 34.38 1.36 8.31
N ALA A 280 34.62 0.17 7.78
CA ALA A 280 35.68 -0.68 8.32
C ALA A 280 37.00 0.11 8.25
N GLN A 281 37.88 -0.07 9.23
CA GLN A 281 39.20 0.56 9.30
C GLN A 281 40.11 0.09 8.15
N GLU A 282 39.84 0.52 6.93
CA GLU A 282 40.75 0.38 5.79
C GLU A 282 41.73 1.56 5.68
N GLU A 283 41.67 2.53 6.62
CA GLU A 283 42.66 3.61 6.72
C GLU A 283 44.04 3.14 7.20
N HIS A 284 44.17 1.92 7.75
CA HIS A 284 45.43 1.48 8.37
C HIS A 284 46.36 0.62 7.50
N GLU A 285 45.92 0.10 6.36
CA GLU A 285 46.75 -0.79 5.50
C GLU A 285 47.27 -0.12 4.20
N MET A 286 46.81 1.08 3.85
CA MET A 286 47.26 1.76 2.61
C MET A 286 48.57 2.55 2.72
N ASN A 287 49.23 2.57 3.89
CA ASN A 287 50.49 3.30 4.12
C ASN A 287 51.75 2.43 4.10
N GLU A 288 51.68 1.17 3.65
CA GLU A 288 52.85 0.33 3.37
C GLU A 288 53.17 0.38 1.85
N PRO A 289 54.43 0.63 1.44
CA PRO A 289 54.78 0.72 0.02
C PRO A 289 54.86 -0.69 -0.57
N TYR A 290 53.74 -1.22 -1.09
CA TYR A 290 53.73 -2.53 -1.74
C TYR A 290 53.83 -2.44 -3.27
N SER A 291 54.82 -3.18 -3.76
CA SER A 291 55.26 -3.36 -5.13
C SER A 291 54.20 -3.89 -6.08
N SER A 292 54.36 -3.50 -7.35
CA SER A 292 53.59 -3.96 -8.51
C SER A 292 53.39 -5.46 -8.57
N SER A 293 52.14 -5.90 -8.72
CA SER A 293 51.75 -7.07 -9.51
C SER A 293 50.29 -6.86 -9.93
N ARG A 294 50.10 -6.36 -11.15
CA ARG A 294 48.79 -6.36 -11.82
C ARG A 294 48.44 -7.80 -12.11
N ASP A 295 47.34 -8.29 -11.56
CA ASP A 295 46.65 -9.46 -12.10
C ASP A 295 45.16 -9.11 -12.33
N GLY A 296 44.70 -9.40 -13.54
CA GLY A 296 43.55 -8.77 -14.17
C GLY A 296 42.21 -9.41 -13.83
N THR A 297 41.60 -9.01 -12.72
CA THR A 297 40.26 -9.52 -12.31
C THR A 297 39.14 -8.47 -12.31
N ASN A 298 39.39 -7.23 -12.74
CA ASN A 298 38.34 -6.20 -12.80
C ASN A 298 37.41 -6.35 -14.03
N SER A 299 37.88 -6.98 -15.10
CA SER A 299 37.09 -7.16 -16.33
C SER A 299 35.86 -8.06 -16.12
N THR A 300 35.94 -9.06 -15.24
CA THR A 300 34.87 -10.05 -15.08
C THR A 300 33.70 -9.54 -14.22
N LYS A 301 33.93 -8.63 -13.27
CA LYS A 301 32.85 -8.00 -12.50
C LYS A 301 32.07 -6.99 -13.34
N ASP A 302 32.76 -6.20 -14.16
CA ASP A 302 32.10 -5.24 -15.06
C ASP A 302 31.32 -5.95 -16.18
N LEU A 303 31.81 -7.10 -16.66
CA LEU A 303 31.09 -7.95 -17.63
C LEU A 303 29.86 -8.66 -17.04
N ILE A 304 29.86 -8.99 -15.74
CA ILE A 304 28.69 -9.57 -15.06
C ILE A 304 27.65 -8.48 -14.76
N VAL A 305 28.08 -7.27 -14.41
CA VAL A 305 27.20 -6.13 -14.17
C VAL A 305 26.57 -5.63 -15.48
N SER A 306 27.31 -5.63 -16.59
CA SER A 306 26.77 -5.23 -17.90
C SER A 306 25.83 -6.27 -18.54
N GLN A 307 25.83 -7.54 -18.08
CA GLN A 307 24.93 -8.57 -18.59
C GLN A 307 23.57 -8.63 -17.88
N VAL A 308 23.39 -7.89 -16.78
CA VAL A 308 22.11 -7.86 -16.04
C VAL A 308 21.13 -6.81 -16.60
N GLU A 309 21.56 -5.94 -17.52
CA GLU A 309 20.73 -4.85 -18.07
C GLU A 309 19.62 -5.28 -19.05
N ASP A 310 19.55 -6.54 -19.50
CA ASP A 310 18.56 -6.94 -20.52
C ASP A 310 17.32 -7.69 -20.00
N ALA A 311 17.21 -7.95 -18.69
CA ALA A 311 15.97 -8.44 -18.12
C ALA A 311 15.12 -7.26 -17.61
N LYS A 312 14.02 -6.96 -18.30
CA LYS A 312 13.02 -5.98 -17.82
C LYS A 312 12.30 -6.56 -16.58
N VAL A 313 12.96 -6.47 -15.43
CA VAL A 313 12.41 -6.81 -14.11
C VAL A 313 11.36 -5.76 -13.78
N ILE A 314 10.11 -6.21 -13.59
CA ILE A 314 8.98 -5.35 -13.23
C ILE A 314 8.96 -5.11 -11.73
N THR A 315 9.14 -6.18 -10.92
CA THR A 315 9.19 -6.10 -9.46
C THR A 315 10.05 -7.22 -8.87
N GLU A 316 10.71 -6.96 -7.74
CA GLU A 316 11.44 -7.95 -6.94
C GLU A 316 11.07 -7.82 -5.46
N TRP A 317 10.88 -8.95 -4.75
CA TRP A 317 10.69 -9.00 -3.29
C TRP A 317 11.94 -8.60 -2.51
N ASP A 318 11.71 -7.83 -1.44
CA ASP A 318 12.75 -7.52 -0.46
C ASP A 318 13.29 -8.83 0.15
N ALA A 319 14.60 -9.02 0.10
CA ALA A 319 15.26 -10.20 0.65
C ALA A 319 15.03 -10.35 2.17
N SER A 320 14.83 -9.24 2.89
CA SER A 320 14.55 -9.23 4.34
C SER A 320 13.10 -9.62 4.68
N LEU A 321 12.25 -9.79 3.67
CA LEU A 321 10.84 -10.16 3.82
C LEU A 321 10.51 -11.49 3.14
N TYR A 322 11.09 -11.73 1.96
CA TYR A 322 10.86 -12.93 1.18
C TYR A 322 11.28 -14.18 1.96
N MET A 323 10.33 -15.11 2.18
CA MET A 323 10.56 -16.36 2.91
C MET A 323 11.15 -16.19 4.32
N THR A 324 10.90 -15.05 4.96
CA THR A 324 11.28 -14.79 6.36
C THR A 324 10.14 -15.11 7.33
N ARG A 325 10.32 -14.86 8.63
CA ARG A 325 9.28 -15.04 9.66
C ARG A 325 7.98 -14.26 9.41
N TYR A 326 8.02 -13.20 8.60
CA TYR A 326 6.83 -12.41 8.26
C TYR A 326 6.11 -12.93 7.00
N TRP A 327 6.71 -13.90 6.29
CA TRP A 327 6.16 -14.43 5.05
C TRP A 327 4.74 -15.01 5.18
N PRO A 328 4.42 -15.80 6.24
CA PRO A 328 3.06 -16.30 6.42
C PRO A 328 2.04 -15.16 6.57
N LEU A 329 2.39 -14.10 7.33
CA LEU A 329 1.53 -12.93 7.49
C LEU A 329 1.32 -12.20 6.16
N LEU A 330 2.36 -12.03 5.36
CA LEU A 330 2.27 -11.43 4.02
C LEU A 330 1.33 -12.26 3.12
N CYS A 331 1.49 -13.58 3.06
CA CYS A 331 0.60 -14.44 2.29
C CYS A 331 -0.86 -14.38 2.77
N LEU A 332 -1.09 -14.31 4.09
CA LEU A 332 -2.43 -14.16 4.66
C LEU A 332 -3.06 -12.81 4.28
N LEU A 333 -2.30 -11.72 4.35
CA LEU A 333 -2.76 -10.40 3.92
C LEU A 333 -3.06 -10.37 2.42
N GLY A 334 -2.20 -10.96 1.58
CA GLY A 334 -2.43 -11.07 0.14
C GLY A 334 -3.65 -11.93 -0.23
N ALA A 335 -3.93 -12.97 0.55
CA ALA A 335 -5.13 -13.80 0.37
C ALA A 335 -6.42 -13.16 0.93
N SER A 336 -6.29 -12.19 1.85
CA SER A 336 -7.39 -11.74 2.70
C SER A 336 -8.59 -11.21 1.93
N PHE A 337 -8.37 -10.43 0.86
CA PHE A 337 -9.47 -9.83 0.11
C PHE A 337 -10.35 -10.91 -0.55
N GLY A 338 -9.74 -11.79 -1.34
CA GLY A 338 -10.45 -12.91 -1.95
C GLY A 338 -11.07 -13.87 -0.91
N ALA A 339 -10.37 -14.11 0.20
CA ALA A 339 -10.83 -15.01 1.26
C ALA A 339 -12.08 -14.49 1.98
N ILE A 340 -12.19 -13.18 2.21
CA ILE A 340 -13.39 -12.56 2.82
C ILE A 340 -14.62 -12.77 1.92
N HIS A 341 -14.46 -12.79 0.59
CA HIS A 341 -15.57 -13.07 -0.33
C HIS A 341 -16.06 -14.51 -0.35
N LEU A 342 -15.27 -15.44 0.19
CA LEU A 342 -15.74 -16.80 0.41
C LEU A 342 -16.81 -16.85 1.53
N ILE A 343 -16.96 -15.81 2.35
CA ILE A 343 -18.10 -15.68 3.28
C ILE A 343 -19.42 -15.66 2.51
N SER A 344 -19.45 -15.03 1.33
CA SER A 344 -20.61 -15.00 0.42
C SER A 344 -20.73 -16.26 -0.45
N TRP A 345 -20.16 -17.40 -0.03
CA TRP A 345 -20.25 -18.64 -0.80
C TRP A 345 -21.69 -19.11 -1.03
N VAL A 346 -22.56 -18.89 -0.04
CA VAL A 346 -23.98 -19.28 -0.06
C VAL A 346 -24.92 -18.15 -0.48
N SER A 347 -24.38 -16.99 -0.90
CA SER A 347 -25.20 -15.87 -1.38
C SER A 347 -25.97 -16.25 -2.64
N VAL A 348 -27.18 -15.70 -2.79
CA VAL A 348 -28.01 -15.92 -3.97
C VAL A 348 -27.63 -14.93 -5.07
N PHE A 349 -27.50 -15.46 -6.29
CA PHE A 349 -27.24 -14.71 -7.51
C PHE A 349 -28.39 -14.93 -8.50
N PRO A 350 -28.58 -14.04 -9.49
CA PRO A 350 -29.69 -14.15 -10.44
C PRO A 350 -29.67 -15.44 -11.29
N SER A 351 -28.50 -16.04 -11.48
CA SER A 351 -28.32 -17.31 -12.19
C SER A 351 -27.22 -18.19 -11.58
N GLU A 352 -27.29 -19.50 -11.85
CA GLU A 352 -26.23 -20.46 -11.48
C GLU A 352 -24.88 -20.10 -12.10
N VAL A 353 -24.89 -19.52 -13.31
CA VAL A 353 -23.67 -19.09 -13.99
C VAL A 353 -23.00 -17.95 -13.22
N GLU A 354 -23.76 -16.93 -12.82
CA GLU A 354 -23.26 -15.80 -12.02
C GLU A 354 -22.75 -16.27 -10.64
N LEU A 355 -23.46 -17.20 -9.98
CA LEU A 355 -23.03 -17.80 -8.72
C LEU A 355 -21.67 -18.50 -8.85
N TRP A 356 -21.51 -19.36 -9.86
CA TRP A 356 -20.25 -20.06 -10.08
C TRP A 356 -19.15 -19.11 -10.55
N LEU A 357 -19.49 -18.09 -11.33
CA LEU A 357 -18.56 -17.05 -11.76
C LEU A 357 -18.00 -16.29 -10.55
N TRP A 358 -18.84 -15.93 -9.57
CA TRP A 358 -18.42 -15.35 -8.30
C TRP A 358 -17.48 -16.27 -7.52
N ARG A 359 -17.89 -17.53 -7.28
CA ARG A 359 -17.13 -18.51 -6.49
C ARG A 359 -15.76 -18.80 -7.10
N ILE A 360 -15.72 -19.04 -8.41
CA ILE A 360 -14.48 -19.30 -9.15
C ILE A 360 -13.59 -18.06 -9.11
N SER A 361 -14.15 -16.86 -9.31
CA SER A 361 -13.36 -15.62 -9.27
C SER A 361 -12.77 -15.35 -7.88
N ALA A 362 -13.53 -15.58 -6.80
CA ALA A 362 -13.02 -15.45 -5.43
C ALA A 362 -11.86 -16.42 -5.15
N LEU A 363 -11.99 -17.69 -5.58
CA LEU A 363 -10.92 -18.68 -5.44
C LEU A 363 -9.70 -18.35 -6.31
N ILE A 364 -9.90 -17.95 -7.56
CA ILE A 364 -8.82 -17.52 -8.45
C ILE A 364 -8.09 -16.33 -7.84
N SER A 365 -8.80 -15.35 -7.30
CA SER A 365 -8.20 -14.18 -6.66
C SER A 365 -7.27 -14.59 -5.50
N VAL A 366 -7.72 -15.50 -4.61
CA VAL A 366 -6.88 -16.02 -3.52
C VAL A 366 -5.66 -16.77 -4.04
N VAL A 367 -5.87 -17.74 -4.94
CA VAL A 367 -4.80 -18.61 -5.43
C VAL A 367 -3.76 -17.82 -6.20
N THR A 368 -4.20 -16.95 -7.11
CA THR A 368 -3.29 -16.15 -7.94
C THR A 368 -2.56 -15.09 -7.13
N ALA A 369 -3.19 -14.47 -6.13
CA ALA A 369 -2.50 -13.54 -5.22
C ALA A 369 -1.36 -14.25 -4.47
N VAL A 370 -1.63 -15.39 -3.83
CA VAL A 370 -0.60 -16.15 -3.10
C VAL A 370 0.47 -16.70 -4.05
N LEU A 371 0.08 -17.16 -5.25
CA LEU A 371 1.01 -17.68 -6.25
C LEU A 371 1.96 -16.58 -6.75
N CYS A 372 1.46 -15.38 -7.03
CA CYS A 372 2.28 -14.22 -7.43
C CYS A 372 3.37 -13.92 -6.39
N MET A 373 3.04 -14.08 -5.10
CA MET A 373 3.99 -13.84 -4.02
C MET A 373 5.13 -14.87 -4.00
N GLN A 374 4.92 -16.10 -4.48
CA GLN A 374 5.98 -17.13 -4.48
C GLN A 374 7.11 -16.86 -5.46
N PHE A 375 6.93 -15.91 -6.39
CA PHE A 375 7.98 -15.51 -7.31
C PHE A 375 8.77 -14.35 -6.72
N ARG A 376 10.04 -14.60 -6.38
CA ARG A 376 10.95 -13.54 -5.89
C ARG A 376 11.04 -12.37 -6.87
N THR A 377 11.19 -12.65 -8.17
CA THR A 377 11.28 -11.66 -9.25
C THR A 377 10.20 -11.89 -10.29
N MET A 378 9.57 -10.80 -10.74
CA MET A 378 8.71 -10.78 -11.91
C MET A 378 9.40 -10.05 -13.05
N SER A 379 9.78 -10.80 -14.08
CA SER A 379 10.38 -10.31 -15.32
C SER A 379 9.47 -10.65 -16.50
N LEU A 380 9.50 -9.81 -17.55
CA LEU A 380 8.83 -10.12 -18.83
C LEU A 380 9.69 -10.99 -19.76
N THR A 381 10.89 -11.38 -19.31
CA THR A 381 11.79 -12.24 -20.05
C THR A 381 11.29 -13.68 -20.05
N TRP A 382 11.28 -14.30 -21.22
CA TRP A 382 10.91 -15.70 -21.35
C TRP A 382 12.00 -16.60 -20.78
N GLU A 383 11.70 -17.25 -19.65
CA GLU A 383 12.57 -18.21 -18.95
C GLU A 383 12.05 -19.66 -19.06
N GLY A 384 11.05 -19.90 -19.91
CA GLY A 384 10.37 -21.20 -20.07
C GLY A 384 8.92 -21.20 -19.59
N PRO A 385 8.28 -22.39 -19.45
CA PRO A 385 6.84 -22.51 -19.16
C PRO A 385 6.38 -21.80 -17.88
N LEU A 386 7.25 -21.66 -16.87
CA LEU A 386 6.94 -20.92 -15.65
C LEU A 386 6.65 -19.43 -15.91
N THR A 387 7.18 -18.86 -17.00
CA THR A 387 6.89 -17.48 -17.41
C THR A 387 5.40 -17.27 -17.70
N ILE A 388 4.72 -18.28 -18.26
CA ILE A 388 3.27 -18.24 -18.50
C ILE A 388 2.53 -18.08 -17.17
N VAL A 389 2.97 -18.81 -16.13
CA VAL A 389 2.36 -18.73 -14.79
C VAL A 389 2.70 -17.40 -14.12
N LYS A 390 3.96 -16.93 -14.21
CA LYS A 390 4.42 -15.65 -13.66
C LYS A 390 3.64 -14.46 -14.23
N ILE A 391 3.43 -14.41 -15.56
CA ILE A 391 2.73 -13.31 -16.23
C ILE A 391 1.21 -13.51 -16.20
N GLY A 392 0.74 -14.75 -16.31
CA GLY A 392 -0.67 -15.09 -16.31
C GLY A 392 -1.35 -14.89 -14.96
N SER A 393 -0.63 -15.10 -13.84
CA SER A 393 -1.24 -14.98 -12.51
C SER A 393 -1.67 -13.55 -12.15
N PRO A 394 -0.88 -12.47 -12.34
CA PRO A 394 -1.37 -11.10 -12.15
C PRO A 394 -2.53 -10.74 -13.07
N PHE A 395 -2.52 -11.24 -14.32
CA PHE A 395 -3.61 -11.00 -15.27
C PHE A 395 -4.91 -11.67 -14.81
N LEU A 396 -4.86 -12.96 -14.47
CA LEU A 396 -6.01 -13.70 -13.94
C LEU A 396 -6.52 -13.11 -12.63
N TYR A 397 -5.61 -12.66 -11.76
CA TYR A 397 -5.95 -11.89 -10.57
C TYR A 397 -6.79 -10.67 -10.96
N LEU A 398 -6.29 -9.77 -11.82
CA LEU A 398 -7.01 -8.55 -12.20
C LEU A 398 -8.35 -8.84 -12.88
N VAL A 399 -8.42 -9.85 -13.76
CA VAL A 399 -9.68 -10.26 -14.39
C VAL A 399 -10.68 -10.73 -13.34
N SER A 400 -10.26 -11.59 -12.40
CA SER A 400 -11.13 -12.05 -11.32
C SER A 400 -11.64 -10.89 -10.45
N ARG A 401 -10.81 -9.87 -10.20
CA ARG A 401 -11.21 -8.65 -9.46
C ARG A 401 -12.31 -7.88 -10.19
N VAL A 402 -12.15 -7.67 -11.50
CA VAL A 402 -13.14 -6.97 -12.32
C VAL A 402 -14.45 -7.74 -12.37
N VAL A 403 -14.39 -9.07 -12.56
CA VAL A 403 -15.58 -9.93 -12.56
C VAL A 403 -16.32 -9.82 -11.24
N MET A 404 -15.63 -9.98 -10.10
CA MET A 404 -16.28 -9.85 -8.78
C MET A 404 -16.90 -8.47 -8.59
N ALA A 405 -16.20 -7.39 -8.97
CA ALA A 405 -16.74 -6.04 -8.88
C ALA A 405 -18.03 -5.91 -9.71
N VAL A 406 -18.05 -6.38 -10.96
CA VAL A 406 -19.24 -6.37 -11.82
C VAL A 406 -20.37 -7.19 -11.19
N GLU A 407 -20.08 -8.39 -10.70
CA GLU A 407 -21.06 -9.28 -10.08
C GLU A 407 -21.73 -8.65 -8.84
N THR A 408 -21.01 -7.84 -8.05
CA THR A 408 -21.65 -7.14 -6.91
C THR A 408 -22.77 -6.19 -7.33
N PHE A 409 -22.63 -5.54 -8.50
CA PHE A 409 -23.68 -4.68 -9.05
C PHE A 409 -24.71 -5.49 -9.84
N ALA A 410 -24.29 -6.52 -10.56
CA ALA A 410 -25.16 -7.40 -11.31
C ALA A 410 -26.17 -8.12 -10.38
N GLY A 411 -25.73 -8.53 -9.19
CA GLY A 411 -26.55 -9.16 -8.16
C GLY A 411 -27.67 -8.28 -7.62
N LEU A 412 -27.55 -6.95 -7.68
CA LEU A 412 -28.61 -6.03 -7.23
C LEU A 412 -29.91 -6.17 -8.04
N ARG A 413 -29.86 -6.81 -9.23
CA ARG A 413 -31.04 -7.09 -10.06
C ARG A 413 -31.93 -8.20 -9.50
N ALA A 414 -31.39 -9.05 -8.62
CA ALA A 414 -32.13 -10.13 -7.99
C ALA A 414 -31.48 -10.49 -6.64
N MET A 415 -31.99 -9.89 -5.57
CA MET A 415 -31.63 -10.21 -4.19
C MET A 415 -32.86 -10.71 -3.42
N GLU A 416 -32.64 -11.51 -2.37
CA GLU A 416 -33.73 -11.93 -1.49
C GLU A 416 -34.42 -10.70 -0.86
N ALA A 417 -35.75 -10.73 -0.75
CA ALA A 417 -36.52 -9.64 -0.16
C ALA A 417 -36.08 -9.31 1.28
N SER A 418 -35.66 -10.32 2.04
CA SER A 418 -35.08 -10.20 3.40
C SER A 418 -33.79 -9.35 3.46
N THR A 419 -33.12 -9.12 2.32
CA THR A 419 -31.98 -8.19 2.21
C THR A 419 -32.36 -6.76 2.59
N TYR A 420 -33.63 -6.40 2.41
CA TYR A 420 -34.15 -5.05 2.66
C TYR A 420 -34.85 -4.90 4.01
N GLU A 421 -34.91 -5.96 4.82
CA GLU A 421 -35.50 -5.87 6.17
C GLU A 421 -34.59 -5.12 7.14
N ILE A 422 -35.15 -4.20 7.94
CA ILE A 422 -34.41 -3.53 9.01
C ILE A 422 -34.40 -4.42 10.26
N VAL A 423 -33.21 -4.63 10.83
CA VAL A 423 -33.12 -5.12 12.21
C VAL A 423 -33.29 -3.94 13.15
N ASN A 424 -34.28 -4.02 14.05
CA ASN A 424 -34.46 -2.97 15.03
C ASN A 424 -33.35 -3.02 16.10
N ILE A 425 -32.36 -2.13 15.97
CA ILE A 425 -31.21 -2.02 16.88
C ILE A 425 -31.63 -1.58 18.29
N SER A 426 -32.83 -1.01 18.47
CA SER A 426 -33.33 -0.64 19.81
C SER A 426 -33.43 -1.84 20.75
N ASN A 427 -33.54 -3.06 20.22
CA ASN A 427 -33.56 -4.30 21.01
C ASN A 427 -32.17 -4.69 21.57
N TYR A 428 -31.10 -4.02 21.12
CA TYR A 428 -29.71 -4.30 21.52
C TYR A 428 -29.04 -3.15 22.30
N TRP A 429 -29.70 -1.99 22.41
CA TRP A 429 -29.17 -0.84 23.15
C TRP A 429 -29.50 -0.97 24.64
N PHE A 430 -28.48 -1.15 25.47
CA PHE A 430 -28.47 -1.16 26.95
C PHE A 430 -29.84 -1.37 27.62
N HIS A 431 -30.28 -2.62 27.76
CA HIS A 431 -31.21 -2.98 28.83
C HIS A 431 -30.48 -2.91 30.17
N PHE A 432 -30.31 -1.71 30.73
CA PHE A 432 -30.12 -1.58 32.18
C PHE A 432 -31.44 -1.98 32.81
N THR A 433 -31.52 -3.24 33.25
CA THR A 433 -32.60 -3.70 34.13
C THR A 433 -32.03 -3.81 35.53
#